data_AF-A0A7S2M694-F1
#
_entry.id   AF-A0A7S2M694-F1
#
_cell.length_a   1.000
_cell.length_b   1.000
_cell.length_c   1.000
_cell.angle_alpha   90.00
_cell.angle_beta   90.00
_cell.angle_gamma   90.00
#
_symmetry.space_group_name_H-M   'P 1'
#
loop_
_entity.id
_entity.type
_entity.pdbx_description
1 polymer ?
#
loop_
_entity_poly.entity_id
_entity_poly.type
_entity_poly.pdbx_seq_one_letter_code
_entity_poly.pdbx_strand_id
1 'polypeptide(L)'
;TACYLVRYCSVKCQKDHRPQHEGDCKKRAAELRDELLFKQPEGSHRGDCPICCLPLPLDTKKSAIGTCCSKVICNGCNYAHLKRELEERRHPKCPFCRKPVRETDEEAEKYITKRIEANDPVTMTQW
;
A
#
# COMPACT_ATOMS: atom_id res chain seq x y z
N THR A 1 34.67 -9.77 -9.44
CA THR A 1 34.71 -8.29 -9.28
C THR A 1 35.32 -7.97 -7.94
N ALA A 2 36.16 -6.94 -7.83
CA ALA A 2 36.75 -6.54 -6.53
C ALA A 2 35.71 -5.84 -5.65
N CYS A 3 35.71 -6.15 -4.34
CA CYS A 3 34.87 -5.46 -3.35
C CYS A 3 35.59 -4.23 -2.81
N TYR A 4 34.93 -3.06 -2.86
CA TYR A 4 35.50 -1.78 -2.43
C TYR A 4 35.02 -1.31 -1.05
N LEU A 5 34.20 -2.11 -0.36
CA LEU A 5 33.59 -1.74 0.93
C LEU A 5 34.54 -1.98 2.12
N VAL A 6 35.58 -2.80 1.96
CA VAL A 6 36.53 -3.12 3.04
C VAL A 6 37.87 -2.43 2.79
N ARG A 7 38.39 -1.78 3.83
CA ARG A 7 39.73 -1.16 3.84
C ARG A 7 40.67 -1.99 4.72
N TYR A 8 41.91 -2.13 4.28
CA TYR A 8 42.96 -2.83 5.02
C TYR A 8 44.03 -1.85 5.48
N CYS A 9 44.56 -2.04 6.70
CA CYS A 9 45.60 -1.17 7.25
C CYS A 9 46.99 -1.42 6.64
N SER A 10 47.19 -2.57 5.98
CA SER A 10 48.44 -2.93 5.32
C SER A 10 48.23 -4.02 4.27
N VAL A 11 49.22 -4.18 3.38
CA VAL A 11 49.24 -5.28 2.40
C VAL A 11 49.26 -6.66 3.09
N LYS A 12 49.93 -6.79 4.23
CA LYS A 12 49.95 -8.03 5.01
C LYS A 12 48.55 -8.37 5.54
N CYS A 13 47.92 -7.42 6.22
CA CYS A 13 46.54 -7.53 6.70
C CYS A 13 45.57 -7.90 5.56
N GLN A 14 45.73 -7.31 4.38
CA GLN A 14 44.94 -7.66 3.21
C GLN A 14 45.12 -9.12 2.78
N LYS A 15 46.36 -9.62 2.73
CA LYS A 15 46.62 -11.03 2.34
C LYS A 15 46.04 -12.01 3.36
N ASP A 16 46.19 -11.70 4.64
CA ASP A 16 45.75 -12.58 5.73
C ASP A 16 44.22 -12.70 5.80
N HIS A 17 43.47 -11.62 5.53
CA HIS A 17 42.00 -11.60 5.66
C HIS A 17 41.21 -11.75 4.36
N ARG A 18 41.86 -11.59 3.20
CA ARG A 18 41.20 -11.69 1.88
C ARG A 18 40.44 -13.00 1.66
N PRO A 19 40.95 -14.20 2.03
CA PRO A 19 40.22 -15.45 1.81
C PRO A 19 38.88 -15.50 2.53
N GLN A 20 38.84 -15.07 3.80
CA GLN A 20 37.60 -14.99 4.57
C GLN A 20 36.64 -13.97 3.98
N HIS A 21 37.16 -12.77 3.66
CA HIS A 21 36.37 -11.72 3.02
C HIS A 21 35.75 -12.15 1.69
N GLU A 22 36.47 -12.89 0.84
CA GLU A 22 35.93 -13.33 -0.45
C GLU A 22 34.71 -14.25 -0.27
N GLY A 23 34.76 -15.14 0.72
CA GLY A 23 33.61 -16.00 1.08
C GLY A 23 32.41 -15.18 1.54
N ASP A 24 32.62 -14.30 2.51
CA ASP A 24 31.57 -13.44 3.08
C ASP A 24 30.99 -12.50 2.02
N CYS A 25 31.84 -11.95 1.14
CA CYS A 25 31.42 -11.04 0.08
C CYS A 25 30.57 -11.75 -0.97
N LYS A 26 30.93 -12.98 -1.37
CA LYS A 26 30.11 -13.78 -2.30
C LYS A 26 28.76 -14.12 -1.68
N LYS A 27 28.75 -14.50 -0.40
CA LYS A 27 27.52 -14.77 0.34
C LYS A 27 26.62 -13.54 0.39
N ARG A 28 27.16 -12.37 0.77
CA ARG A 28 26.38 -11.13 0.83
C ARG A 28 25.87 -10.68 -0.55
N ALA A 29 26.68 -10.85 -1.60
CA ALA A 29 26.25 -10.55 -2.96
C ALA A 29 25.08 -11.45 -3.42
N ALA A 30 25.10 -12.74 -3.05
CA ALA A 30 24.00 -13.65 -3.30
C ALA A 30 22.74 -13.24 -2.51
N GLU A 31 22.87 -12.93 -1.21
CA GLU A 31 21.76 -12.44 -0.37
C GLU A 31 21.12 -11.18 -0.95
N LEU A 32 21.92 -10.17 -1.32
CA LEU A 32 21.41 -8.93 -1.92
C LEU A 32 20.71 -9.17 -3.25
N ARG A 33 21.22 -10.10 -4.07
CA ARG A 33 20.56 -10.49 -5.31
C ARG A 33 19.23 -11.16 -5.05
N ASP A 34 19.15 -12.05 -4.07
CA ASP A 34 17.91 -12.72 -3.68
C ASP A 34 16.91 -11.72 -3.08
N GLU A 35 17.36 -10.78 -2.24
CA GLU A 35 16.52 -9.68 -1.75
C GLU A 35 15.94 -8.87 -2.92
N LEU A 36 16.75 -8.47 -3.90
CA LEU A 36 16.27 -7.71 -5.06
C LEU A 36 15.26 -8.48 -5.92
N LEU A 37 15.43 -9.80 -6.05
CA LEU A 37 14.58 -10.64 -6.90
C LEU A 37 13.29 -11.09 -6.22
N PHE A 38 13.34 -11.34 -4.91
CA PHE A 38 12.27 -12.05 -4.20
C PHE A 38 11.63 -11.25 -3.07
N LYS A 39 12.22 -10.12 -2.65
CA LYS A 39 11.57 -9.27 -1.64
C LYS A 39 10.29 -8.68 -2.22
N GLN A 40 9.17 -9.07 -1.62
CA GLN A 40 7.88 -8.49 -1.97
C GLN A 40 7.84 -7.00 -1.57
N PRO A 41 7.23 -6.13 -2.38
CA PRO A 41 7.04 -4.75 -2.01
C PRO A 41 6.19 -4.65 -0.74
N GLU A 42 6.47 -3.66 0.10
CA GLU A 42 5.78 -3.46 1.39
C GLU A 42 4.30 -3.03 1.22
N GLY A 43 3.91 -2.66 0.00
CA GLY A 43 2.55 -2.26 -0.34
C GLY A 43 2.14 -2.70 -1.75
N SER A 44 0.88 -2.47 -2.08
CA SER A 44 0.37 -2.71 -3.44
C SER A 44 0.42 -1.41 -4.26
N HIS A 45 0.41 -1.53 -5.58
CA HIS A 45 0.25 -0.38 -6.49
C HIS A 45 -1.07 0.39 -6.27
N ARG A 46 -2.01 -0.20 -5.51
CA ARG A 46 -3.28 0.43 -5.13
C ARG A 46 -3.16 1.29 -3.87
N GLY A 47 -1.99 1.29 -3.22
CA GLY A 47 -1.73 1.99 -1.97
C GLY A 47 -2.34 1.28 -0.77
N ASP A 48 -2.45 2.01 0.34
CA ASP A 48 -2.91 1.48 1.61
C ASP A 48 -4.32 1.97 1.95
N CYS A 49 -5.04 1.16 2.73
CA CYS A 49 -6.34 1.55 3.25
C CYS A 49 -6.17 2.73 4.22
N PRO A 50 -6.87 3.86 4.03
CA PRO A 50 -6.68 5.06 4.84
C PRO A 50 -7.22 4.94 6.27
N ILE A 51 -7.77 3.77 6.65
CA ILE A 51 -8.34 3.52 7.98
C ILE A 51 -7.43 2.60 8.80
N CYS A 52 -7.00 1.47 8.23
CA CYS A 52 -6.15 0.50 8.94
C CYS A 52 -4.67 0.56 8.55
N CYS A 53 -4.29 1.39 7.57
CA CYS A 53 -2.92 1.53 7.06
C CYS A 53 -2.32 0.20 6.56
N LEU A 54 -3.16 -0.76 6.17
CA LEU A 54 -2.73 -2.01 5.54
C LEU A 54 -2.84 -1.89 4.01
N PRO A 55 -1.98 -2.59 3.24
CA PRO A 55 -2.03 -2.61 1.78
C PRO A 55 -3.42 -2.98 1.26
N LEU A 56 -3.93 -2.20 0.30
CA LEU A 56 -5.19 -2.52 -0.36
C LEU A 56 -5.04 -3.81 -1.18
N PRO A 57 -6.03 -4.72 -1.12
CA PRO A 57 -6.02 -5.95 -1.92
C PRO A 57 -5.91 -5.67 -3.41
N LEU A 58 -5.15 -6.50 -4.13
CA LEU A 58 -5.07 -6.46 -5.60
C LEU A 58 -6.43 -6.73 -6.26
N ASP A 59 -7.22 -7.62 -5.65
CA ASP A 59 -8.60 -7.87 -6.06
C ASP A 59 -9.48 -6.66 -5.75
N THR A 60 -9.93 -5.99 -6.80
CA THR A 60 -10.76 -4.78 -6.73
C THR A 60 -12.08 -5.03 -6.00
N LYS A 61 -12.59 -6.27 -6.00
CA LYS A 61 -13.83 -6.64 -5.30
C LYS A 61 -13.68 -6.66 -3.78
N LYS A 62 -12.46 -6.65 -3.25
CA LYS A 62 -12.16 -6.61 -1.81
C LYS A 62 -11.98 -5.20 -1.25
N SER A 63 -12.27 -4.19 -2.07
CA SER A 63 -12.27 -2.78 -1.66
C SER A 63 -13.52 -2.07 -2.19
N ALA A 64 -13.91 -0.98 -1.53
CA ALA A 64 -15.02 -0.14 -1.94
C ALA A 64 -14.57 1.32 -2.09
N ILE A 65 -15.17 2.03 -3.05
CA ILE A 65 -14.92 3.46 -3.28
C ILE A 65 -16.06 4.27 -2.68
N GLY A 66 -15.71 5.21 -1.80
CA GLY A 66 -16.69 6.17 -1.29
C GLY A 66 -16.93 7.29 -2.30
N THR A 67 -18.05 7.28 -3.03
CA THR A 67 -18.41 8.32 -4.03
C THR A 67 -18.38 9.75 -3.47
N CYS A 68 -18.62 9.90 -2.17
CA CYS A 68 -18.60 11.19 -1.47
C CYS A 68 -17.19 11.81 -1.31
N CYS A 69 -16.11 11.02 -1.32
CA CYS A 69 -14.74 11.48 -1.04
C CYS A 69 -13.66 10.84 -1.90
N SER A 70 -14.04 9.97 -2.83
CA SER A 70 -13.16 9.26 -3.76
C SER A 70 -12.03 8.49 -3.05
N LYS A 71 -12.29 8.00 -1.83
CA LYS A 71 -11.36 7.13 -1.11
C LYS A 71 -11.71 5.67 -1.31
N VAL A 72 -10.67 4.89 -1.62
CA VAL A 72 -10.72 3.43 -1.68
C VAL A 72 -10.44 2.87 -0.29
N ILE A 73 -11.32 2.02 0.22
CA ILE A 73 -11.27 1.48 1.58
C ILE A 73 -11.42 -0.03 1.49
N CYS A 74 -10.63 -0.79 2.25
CA CYS A 74 -10.75 -2.24 2.26
C CYS A 74 -12.11 -2.68 2.82
N ASN A 75 -12.67 -3.78 2.30
CA ASN A 75 -13.97 -4.27 2.73
C ASN A 75 -14.00 -4.63 4.22
N GLY A 76 -12.85 -4.99 4.82
CA GLY A 76 -12.76 -5.24 6.26
C GLY A 76 -13.10 -3.98 7.08
N CYS A 77 -12.51 -2.83 6.75
CA CYS A 77 -12.82 -1.57 7.42
C CYS A 77 -14.24 -1.10 7.12
N ASN A 78 -14.71 -1.27 5.89
CA ASN A 78 -16.07 -0.90 5.50
C ASN A 78 -17.12 -1.74 6.27
N TYR A 79 -16.93 -3.05 6.34
CA TYR A 79 -17.80 -3.97 7.07
C TYR A 79 -17.79 -3.69 8.57
N ALA A 80 -16.62 -3.50 9.18
CA ALA A 80 -16.51 -3.18 10.60
C ALA A 80 -17.24 -1.88 10.95
N HIS A 81 -17.16 -0.87 10.08
CA HIS A 81 -17.90 0.38 10.26
C HIS A 81 -19.41 0.17 10.17
N LEU A 82 -19.90 -0.50 9.13
CA LEU A 82 -21.32 -0.78 8.93
C LEU A 82 -21.91 -1.57 10.11
N LYS A 83 -21.20 -2.59 10.59
CA LYS A 83 -21.61 -3.40 11.74
C LYS A 83 -21.79 -2.53 12.98
N ARG A 84 -20.83 -1.64 13.27
CA ARG A 84 -20.92 -0.73 14.43
C ARG A 84 -22.10 0.23 14.31
N GLU A 85 -22.30 0.89 13.16
CA GLU A 85 -23.41 1.83 13.02
C GLU A 85 -24.77 1.11 13.16
N LEU A 86 -24.88 -0.13 12.67
CA LEU A 86 -26.09 -0.95 12.84
C LEU A 86 -26.35 -1.30 14.31
N GLU A 87 -25.31 -1.76 15.04
CA GLU A 87 -25.40 -2.08 16.47
C GLU A 87 -25.82 -0.86 17.30
N GLU A 88 -25.30 0.33 16.94
CA GLU A 88 -25.63 1.59 17.60
C GLU A 88 -26.93 2.24 17.08
N ARG A 89 -27.64 1.60 16.13
CA ARG A 89 -28.84 2.12 15.46
C ARG A 89 -28.64 3.51 14.86
N ARG A 90 -27.44 3.76 14.33
CA ARG A 90 -27.07 5.01 13.65
C ARG A 90 -27.27 4.87 12.15
N HIS A 91 -27.51 6.01 11.51
CA HIS A 91 -27.61 6.05 10.06
C HIS A 91 -26.23 5.77 9.42
N PRO A 92 -26.15 4.89 8.40
CA PRO A 92 -24.88 4.60 7.73
C PRO A 92 -24.22 5.85 7.18
N LYS A 93 -22.90 5.95 7.37
CA LYS A 93 -22.08 7.04 6.84
C LYS A 93 -20.81 6.49 6.21
N CYS A 94 -20.12 7.32 5.44
CA CYS A 94 -18.82 6.97 4.90
C CYS A 94 -17.82 6.73 6.05
N PRO A 95 -17.11 5.60 6.08
CA PRO A 95 -16.16 5.30 7.15
C PRO A 95 -14.95 6.26 7.18
N PHE A 96 -14.66 6.95 6.07
CA PHE A 96 -13.57 7.92 5.98
C PHE A 96 -14.03 9.36 6.28
N CYS A 97 -14.87 9.94 5.41
CA CYS A 97 -15.25 11.36 5.54
C CYS A 97 -16.51 11.62 6.39
N ARG A 98 -17.15 10.56 6.89
CA ARG A 98 -18.35 10.59 7.74
C ARG A 98 -19.58 11.28 7.13
N LYS A 99 -19.57 11.63 5.84
CA LYS A 99 -20.79 12.05 5.14
C LYS A 99 -21.81 10.91 5.14
N PRO A 100 -23.12 11.20 5.30
CA PRO A 100 -24.16 10.19 5.19
C PRO A 100 -24.03 9.38 3.90
N VAL A 101 -24.38 8.09 3.96
CA VAL A 101 -24.51 7.28 2.74
C VAL A 101 -25.66 7.86 1.92
N ARG A 102 -25.49 7.87 0.60
CA ARG A 102 -26.53 8.24 -0.36
C ARG A 102 -27.79 7.40 -0.16
N GLU A 103 -28.94 8.00 -0.41
CA GLU A 103 -30.24 7.29 -0.37
C GLU A 103 -30.63 6.77 -1.76
N THR A 104 -30.20 7.43 -2.84
CA THR A 104 -30.52 7.04 -4.23
C THR A 104 -29.29 6.98 -5.15
N ASP A 105 -29.46 6.33 -6.31
CA ASP A 105 -28.43 6.27 -7.34
C ASP A 105 -28.20 7.64 -8.00
N GLU A 106 -29.23 8.49 -8.13
CA GLU A 106 -29.05 9.85 -8.69
C GLU A 106 -28.20 10.73 -7.75
N GLU A 107 -28.29 10.53 -6.44
CA GLU A 107 -27.38 11.19 -5.50
C GLU A 107 -25.94 10.69 -5.68
N ALA A 108 -25.74 9.40 -5.96
CA ALA A 108 -24.44 8.83 -6.28
C ALA A 108 -23.82 9.53 -7.48
N GLU A 109 -24.58 9.63 -8.56
CA GLU A 109 -24.17 10.24 -9.82
C GLU A 109 -23.80 11.70 -9.61
N LYS A 110 -24.61 12.48 -8.87
CA LYS A 110 -24.29 13.88 -8.54
C LYS A 110 -22.94 14.00 -7.81
N TYR A 111 -22.62 13.09 -6.89
CA TYR A 111 -21.30 13.12 -6.22
C TYR A 111 -20.18 12.74 -7.17
N ILE A 112 -20.38 11.74 -8.04
CA ILE A 112 -19.41 11.30 -9.04
C ILE A 112 -19.13 12.44 -10.03
N THR A 113 -20.15 13.08 -10.60
CA THR A 113 -20.01 14.21 -11.53
C THR A 113 -19.23 15.35 -10.88
N LYS A 114 -19.57 15.74 -9.64
CA LYS A 114 -18.82 16.78 -8.91
C LYS A 114 -17.34 16.43 -8.72
N ARG A 115 -17.00 15.14 -8.56
CA ARG A 115 -15.61 14.67 -8.43
C ARG A 115 -14.88 14.66 -9.78
N ILE A 116 -15.57 14.27 -10.85
CA ILE A 116 -15.07 14.34 -12.23
C ILE A 116 -14.77 15.79 -12.61
N GLU A 117 -15.70 16.72 -12.37
CA GLU A 117 -15.52 18.16 -12.62
C GLU A 117 -14.35 18.75 -11.82
N ALA A 118 -14.05 18.17 -10.65
CA ALA A 118 -12.91 18.54 -9.82
C ALA A 118 -11.59 17.85 -10.24
N ASN A 119 -11.57 17.08 -11.34
CA ASN A 119 -10.44 16.28 -11.81
C ASN A 119 -9.90 15.29 -10.76
N ASP A 120 -10.79 14.66 -9.98
CA ASP A 120 -10.39 13.66 -9.01
C ASP A 120 -9.85 12.39 -9.72
N PRO A 121 -8.56 12.03 -9.54
CA PRO A 121 -7.93 10.97 -10.32
C PRO A 121 -8.48 9.57 -9.99
N VAL A 122 -8.99 9.37 -8.76
CA VAL A 122 -9.57 8.08 -8.37
C VAL A 122 -10.93 7.90 -9.01
N THR A 123 -11.77 8.94 -9.01
CA THR A 123 -13.06 8.88 -9.68
C THR A 123 -12.91 8.68 -11.19
N MET A 124 -12.02 9.42 -11.84
CA MET A 124 -11.80 9.37 -13.30
C MET A 124 -11.30 8.02 -13.84
N THR A 125 -10.73 7.17 -12.99
CA THR A 125 -10.12 5.89 -13.40
C THR A 125 -10.90 4.65 -12.97
N GLN A 126 -11.95 4.83 -12.16
CA GLN A 126 -12.70 3.73 -11.56
C GLN A 126 -14.18 3.71 -12.00
N TRP A 127 -14.63 4.73 -12.73
CA TRP A 127 -16.01 4.90 -13.22
C TRP A 127 -16.01 5.30 -14.69
#